data_AF-A0A2I8A8Q2-F1
#
_entry.id   AF-A0A2I8A8Q2-F1
#
_cell.length_a   1.000
_cell.length_b   1.000
_cell.length_c   1.000
_cell.angle_alpha   90.00
_cell.angle_beta   90.00
_cell.angle_gamma   90.00
#
_symmetry.space_group_name_H-M   'P 1'
#
loop_
_entity.id
_entity.type
_entity.pdbx_description
1 polymer ?
#
loop_
_entity_poly.entity_id
_entity_poly.type
_entity_poly.pdbx_seq_one_letter_code
_entity_poly.pdbx_strand_id
1 'polypeptide(L)' 'MTLQEIISSIESLPQAEQDYLLDYLSKKKEESRGDNFWQGLQKFRSVIENEGIIFTDDDFADLRDRSVGREINL' A
#
# COMPACT_ATOMS: atom_id res chain seq x y z
N MET A 1 -8.93 -1.48 -29.00
CA MET A 1 -7.46 -1.49 -28.99
C MET A 1 -7.01 -2.69 -28.17
N THR A 2 -6.22 -3.58 -28.75
CA THR A 2 -5.69 -4.79 -28.09
C THR A 2 -4.34 -4.50 -27.44
N LEU A 3 -3.89 -5.39 -26.54
CA LEU A 3 -2.57 -5.24 -25.91
C LEU A 3 -1.44 -5.25 -26.95
N GLN A 4 -1.60 -6.05 -28.01
CA GLN A 4 -0.63 -6.15 -29.11
C GLN A 4 -0.52 -4.83 -29.89
N GLU A 5 -1.66 -4.18 -30.17
CA GLU A 5 -1.67 -2.87 -30.85
C GLU A 5 -0.98 -1.78 -30.02
N ILE A 6 -1.09 -1.85 -28.69
CA ILE A 6 -0.42 -0.91 -27.77
C ILE A 6 1.10 -1.15 -27.76
N ILE A 7 1.53 -2.43 -27.70
CA ILE A 7 2.96 -2.78 -27.71
C ILE A 7 3.62 -2.29 -29.01
N SER A 8 3.01 -2.58 -30.16
CA SER A 8 3.55 -2.13 -31.45
C SER A 8 3.61 -0.60 -31.56
N SER A 9 2.67 0.12 -30.93
CA SER A 9 2.71 1.59 -30.88
C SER A 9 3.87 2.10 -30.02
N ILE A 10 4.16 1.45 -28.89
CA ILE A 10 5.28 1.81 -28.00
C ILE A 10 6.63 1.51 -28.66
N GLU A 11 6.77 0.37 -29.34
CA GLU A 11 8.00 -0.01 -30.05
C GLU A 11 8.35 0.96 -31.18
N SER A 12 7.36 1.67 -31.73
CA SER A 12 7.57 2.70 -32.76
C SER A 12 8.09 4.03 -32.21
N LEU A 13 8.07 4.24 -30.89
CA LEU A 13 8.52 5.47 -30.25
C LEU A 13 10.05 5.53 -30.17
N PRO A 14 10.64 6.74 -30.14
CA PRO A 14 12.05 6.92 -29.80
C PRO A 14 12.39 6.33 -28.43
N GLN A 15 13.62 5.84 -28.28
CA GLN A 15 14.04 5.17 -27.05
C GLN A 15 13.89 6.05 -25.79
N ALA A 16 14.16 7.36 -25.90
CA ALA A 16 13.96 8.29 -24.80
C ALA A 16 12.49 8.40 -24.34
N GLU A 17 11.54 8.28 -25.26
CA GLU A 17 10.11 8.28 -24.92
C GLU A 17 9.67 6.95 -24.32
N GLN A 18 10.25 5.83 -24.77
CA GLN A 18 10.04 4.52 -24.15
C GLN A 18 10.54 4.50 -22.70
N ASP A 19 11.75 5.04 -22.46
CA ASP A 19 12.35 5.15 -21.12
C ASP A 19 11.49 6.04 -20.21
N TYR A 20 11.00 7.17 -20.72
CA TYR A 20 10.07 8.05 -19.99
C TYR A 20 8.75 7.34 -19.63
N LEU A 21 8.18 6.59 -20.58
CA LEU A 21 6.95 5.83 -20.33
C LEU A 21 7.14 4.78 -19.23
N LEU A 22 8.28 4.08 -19.25
CA LEU A 22 8.64 3.09 -18.24
C LEU A 22 8.77 3.71 -16.84
N ASP A 23 9.43 4.86 -16.74
CA ASP A 23 9.57 5.59 -15.48
C ASP A 23 8.20 6.07 -14.96
N TYR A 24 7.39 6.66 -15.84
CA TYR A 24 6.03 7.10 -15.52
C TYR A 24 5.15 5.95 -15.00
N LEU A 25 5.14 4.80 -15.68
CA LEU A 25 4.37 3.63 -15.26
C LEU A 25 4.86 3.05 -13.93
N SER A 26 6.16 3.05 -13.70
CA SER A 26 6.77 2.59 -12.46
C SER A 26 6.36 3.48 -11.28
N LYS A 27 6.44 4.80 -11.46
CA LYS A 27 6.01 5.78 -10.45
C LYS A 27 4.51 5.66 -10.14
N LYS A 28 3.67 5.52 -11.17
CA LYS A 28 2.23 5.32 -10.99
C LYS A 28 1.91 4.04 -10.20
N LYS A 29 2.67 2.97 -10.44
CA LYS A 29 2.54 1.72 -9.68
C LYS A 29 2.93 1.92 -8.22
N GLU A 30 3.97 2.69 -7.94
CA GLU A 30 4.41 3.01 -6.59
C GLU A 30 3.39 3.90 -5.86
N GLU A 31 2.82 4.90 -6.53
CA GLU A 31 1.71 5.71 -6.01
C GLU A 31 0.49 4.84 -5.65
N SER A 32 0.13 3.87 -6.50
CA SER A 32 -0.96 2.92 -6.23
C SER A 32 -0.64 1.90 -5.11
N ARG A 33 0.62 1.79 -4.69
CA ARG A 33 1.03 0.84 -3.65
C ARG A 33 0.44 1.20 -2.29
N GLY A 34 0.29 2.49 -2.01
CA GLY A 34 -0.39 2.99 -0.80
C GLY A 34 -1.87 2.56 -0.78
N ASP A 35 -2.56 2.68 -1.90
CA ASP A 35 -3.97 2.28 -2.01
C ASP A 35 -4.15 0.77 -1.84
N ASN A 36 -3.28 -0.04 -2.46
CA ASN A 36 -3.29 -1.50 -2.32
C ASN A 36 -2.97 -1.94 -0.88
N PHE A 37 -2.10 -1.20 -0.18
CA PHE A 37 -1.80 -1.44 1.23
C PHE A 37 -3.03 -1.19 2.10
N TRP A 38 -3.74 -0.07 1.92
CA TRP A 38 -4.95 0.25 2.67
C TRP A 38 -6.07 -0.76 2.41
N GLN A 39 -6.27 -1.18 1.16
CA GLN A 39 -7.22 -2.24 0.83
C GLN A 39 -6.85 -3.57 1.51
N GLY A 40 -5.56 -3.91 1.53
CA GLY A 40 -5.05 -5.08 2.25
C GLY A 40 -5.33 -5.02 3.75
N LEU A 41 -5.10 -3.86 4.37
CA LEU A 41 -5.35 -3.64 5.78
C LEU A 41 -6.85 -3.72 6.12
N GLN A 42 -7.71 -3.15 5.28
CA GLN A 42 -9.17 -3.26 5.43
C GLN A 42 -9.63 -4.72 5.36
N LYS A 43 -9.12 -5.48 4.38
CA LYS A 43 -9.43 -6.91 4.24
C LYS A 43 -8.97 -7.71 5.46
N PHE A 44 -7.75 -7.45 5.95
CA PHE A 44 -7.23 -8.06 7.16
C PHE A 44 -8.14 -7.78 8.36
N ARG A 45 -8.52 -6.51 8.57
CA ARG A 45 -9.45 -6.11 9.63
C ARG A 45 -10.78 -6.87 9.55
N SER A 46 -11.38 -6.96 8.36
CA SER A 46 -12.64 -7.68 8.19
C SER A 46 -12.53 -9.19 8.49
N VAL A 47 -11.39 -9.82 8.18
CA VAL A 47 -11.16 -11.25 8.51
C VAL A 47 -11.08 -11.45 10.01
N ILE A 48 -10.29 -10.63 10.70
CA ILE A 48 -10.14 -10.67 12.16
C ILE A 48 -11.49 -10.46 12.87
N GLU A 49 -12.27 -9.46 12.43
CA GLU A 49 -13.61 -9.20 12.97
C GLU A 49 -14.56 -10.39 12.75
N ASN A 50 -14.53 -11.03 11.58
CA ASN A 50 -15.34 -12.23 11.29
C ASN A 50 -14.94 -13.45 12.10
N GLU A 51 -13.66 -13.56 12.48
CA GLU A 51 -13.16 -14.61 13.37
C GLU A 51 -13.48 -14.33 14.85
N GLY A 52 -14.12 -13.19 15.15
CA GLY A 52 -14.49 -12.81 16.51
C GLY A 52 -13.30 -12.33 17.35
N ILE A 53 -12.17 -12.02 16.71
CA ILE A 53 -11.00 -11.45 17.37
C ILE A 53 -11.29 -9.96 17.56
N ILE A 54 -11.46 -9.54 18.81
CA ILE A 54 -11.75 -8.17 19.18
C ILE A 54 -10.48 -7.61 19.82
N PHE A 55 -9.90 -6.58 19.21
CA PHE A 55 -8.83 -5.82 19.85
C PHE A 55 -9.44 -4.77 20.77
N THR A 56 -9.03 -4.76 22.04
CA THR A 56 -9.37 -3.72 23.00
C THR A 56 -8.18 -2.80 23.24
N ASP A 57 -8.39 -1.69 23.92
CA ASP A 57 -7.30 -0.79 24.29
C ASP A 57 -6.25 -1.48 25.20
N ASP A 58 -6.67 -2.49 25.96
CA ASP A 58 -5.79 -3.26 26.85
C ASP A 58 -4.76 -4.09 26.07
N ASP A 59 -5.11 -4.60 24.89
CA ASP A 59 -4.20 -5.37 24.03
C ASP A 59 -3.00 -4.55 23.52
N PHE A 60 -3.14 -3.22 23.53
CA PHE A 60 -2.09 -2.28 23.12
C PHE A 60 -1.45 -1.53 24.29
N ALA A 61 -1.83 -1.85 25.54
CA ALA A 61 -1.36 -1.12 26.73
C ALA A 61 0.17 -1.12 26.84
N ASP A 62 0.82 -2.23 26.48
CA ASP A 62 2.28 -2.39 26.54
C ASP A 62 3.01 -1.92 25.27
N LEU A 63 2.28 -1.67 24.18
CA LEU A 63 2.81 -1.08 22.94
C LEU A 63 2.88 0.45 23.01
N ARG A 64 2.12 1.07 23.92
CA ARG A 64 2.27 2.48 24.24
C ARG A 64 3.60 2.65 24.96
N ASP A 65 4.57 3.22 24.25
CA ASP A 65 5.94 3.49 24.66
C ASP A 65 6.09 3.77 26.18
N ARG A 66 6.74 2.83 26.89
CA ARG A 66 7.16 2.98 28.29
C ARG A 66 8.52 3.68 28.42
N SER A 67 8.89 4.53 27.47
CA SER A 67 10.13 5.31 27.55
C SER A 67 10.15 6.15 28.82
N VAL A 68 11.32 6.20 29.45
CA VAL A 68 11.56 6.95 30.68
C VAL A 68 11.22 8.43 30.47
N GLY A 69 10.21 8.93 31.20
CA GLY A 69 9.83 10.35 31.20
C GLY A 69 8.40 10.68 30.77
N ARG A 70 7.58 9.70 30.37
CA ARG A 70 6.14 9.91 30.11
C ARG A 70 5.31 9.37 31.28
N GLU A 71 4.72 10.25 32.08
CA GLU A 71 3.81 9.84 33.16
C GLU A 71 2.54 9.20 32.59
N ILE A 72 2.22 8.00 33.06
CA ILE A 72 0.97 7.31 32.76
C ILE A 72 0.06 7.55 33.98
N ASN A 73 -1.02 8.30 33.80
CA ASN A 73 -2.08 8.35 34.82
C ASN A 73 -2.84 7.03 34.77
N LEU A 74 -2.64 6.20 35.80
CA LEU A 74 -3.37 4.97 36.08
C LEU A 74 -4.72 5.27 36.74
#